data_AF-A0A9Q1EGE8-F1
#
_entry.id   AF-A0A9Q1EGE8-F1
#
_cell.length_a   1.000
_cell.length_b   1.000
_cell.length_c   1.000
_cell.angle_alpha   90.00
_cell.angle_beta   90.00
_cell.angle_gamma   90.00
#
_symmetry.space_group_name_H-M   'P 1'
#
loop_
_entity.id
_entity.type
_entity.pdbx_description
1 polymer ?
#
loop_
_entity_poly.entity_id
_entity_poly.type
_entity_poly.pdbx_seq_one_letter_code
_entity_poly.pdbx_strand_id
1 'polypeptide(L)'
;MAFTQDNTGGRGLERSGVGDDIILEADDDCIALEAGGGDCIALEAGDDDLIALEVGDDIILEAGDDDCIALEAGDGDCIALEAGDGDCIALEAGDSVVLEAGDDDCIALEAAGGGDCVALEAGGGDCIALEAGGGGCIALEAGGGGCIALEASGGGCIALEAGGGGCIALEAGGGGCIALEAGGSGSIALEAGGGIALEAGGGIALEAGGGGCIALEAGGCIALEAGGGGCIALEAAGGGCIALEAGGGGCIALEAGADGCIAQETGRRGRRRLGDRPVATASASP
;
A
#
# COMPACT_ATOMS: atom_id res chain seq x y z
N MET A 1 -0.05 -35.47 -11.98
CA MET A 1 -0.76 -35.90 -13.21
C MET A 1 -1.71 -34.76 -13.51
N ALA A 2 -1.32 -33.79 -14.34
CA ALA A 2 -2.14 -32.61 -14.60
C ALA A 2 -3.49 -33.02 -15.22
N PHE A 3 -4.58 -32.55 -14.62
CA PHE A 3 -5.94 -32.76 -15.13
C PHE A 3 -6.48 -31.44 -15.64
N THR A 4 -6.75 -31.38 -16.95
CA THR A 4 -7.44 -30.26 -17.61
C THR A 4 -8.93 -30.59 -17.71
N GLN A 5 -9.81 -29.69 -17.27
CA GLN A 5 -11.26 -29.85 -17.41
C GLN A 5 -11.90 -28.53 -17.86
N ASP A 6 -12.35 -28.47 -19.11
CA ASP A 6 -13.21 -27.39 -19.61
C ASP A 6 -14.61 -27.55 -19.01
N ASN A 7 -15.12 -26.50 -18.37
CA ASN A 7 -16.47 -26.50 -17.82
C ASN A 7 -17.30 -25.29 -18.26
N THR A 8 -17.30 -24.96 -19.55
CA THR A 8 -18.03 -23.85 -20.23
C THR A 8 -19.57 -23.88 -20.15
N GLY A 9 -20.16 -24.34 -19.05
CA GLY A 9 -21.56 -24.75 -18.94
C GLY A 9 -22.37 -24.10 -17.80
N GLY A 10 -21.83 -23.12 -17.07
CA GLY A 10 -22.51 -22.45 -15.97
C GLY A 10 -22.92 -23.41 -14.85
N ARG A 11 -22.03 -24.34 -14.49
CA ARG A 11 -22.25 -25.30 -13.41
C ARG A 11 -21.05 -25.27 -12.47
N GLY A 12 -21.31 -24.89 -11.23
CA GLY A 12 -20.28 -24.84 -10.20
C GLY A 12 -19.43 -26.11 -10.12
N LEU A 13 -18.12 -25.90 -10.05
CA LEU A 13 -17.10 -26.94 -10.06
C LEU A 13 -16.52 -27.04 -8.64
N GLU A 14 -16.90 -28.10 -7.92
CA GLU A 14 -16.38 -28.43 -6.60
C GLU A 14 -15.42 -29.62 -6.74
N ARG A 15 -14.15 -29.44 -6.38
CA ARG A 15 -13.17 -30.55 -6.35
C ARG A 15 -12.25 -30.44 -5.14
N SER A 16 -12.06 -31.59 -4.48
CA SER A 16 -11.08 -31.80 -3.40
C SER A 16 -10.14 -32.94 -3.81
N GLY A 17 -8.84 -32.71 -3.74
CA GLY A 17 -7.79 -33.66 -4.16
C GLY A 17 -6.47 -33.42 -3.46
N VAL A 18 -5.59 -34.43 -3.46
CA VAL A 18 -4.22 -34.34 -2.91
C VAL A 18 -3.26 -35.00 -3.91
N GLY A 19 -2.29 -34.24 -4.43
CA GLY A 19 -1.09 -34.74 -5.12
C GLY A 19 -1.06 -34.61 -6.65
N ASP A 20 -1.82 -33.70 -7.26
CA ASP A 20 -1.80 -33.38 -8.70
C ASP A 20 -2.10 -31.89 -8.97
N ASP A 21 -1.23 -31.18 -9.73
CA ASP A 21 -1.52 -29.83 -10.26
C ASP A 21 -2.89 -29.77 -10.96
N ILE A 22 -3.66 -28.72 -10.66
CA ILE A 22 -5.01 -28.50 -11.21
C ILE A 22 -4.95 -27.36 -12.21
N ILE A 23 -5.36 -27.62 -13.46
CA ILE A 23 -5.51 -26.60 -14.51
C ILE A 23 -6.96 -26.60 -14.99
N LEU A 24 -7.61 -25.45 -14.93
CA LEU A 24 -9.04 -25.31 -15.25
C LEU A 24 -9.29 -24.08 -16.13
N GLU A 25 -10.30 -24.21 -16.99
CA GLU A 25 -10.89 -23.12 -17.78
C GLU A 25 -12.40 -23.14 -17.52
N ALA A 26 -12.95 -22.02 -17.06
CA ALA A 26 -14.35 -21.88 -16.65
C ALA A 26 -14.89 -20.49 -17.08
N ASP A 27 -16.19 -20.39 -17.34
CA ASP A 27 -16.87 -19.15 -17.72
C ASP A 27 -18.27 -19.14 -17.05
N ASP A 28 -18.66 -18.04 -16.39
CA ASP A 28 -19.94 -17.88 -15.67
C ASP A 28 -20.19 -18.96 -14.58
N ASP A 29 -19.16 -19.31 -13.82
CA ASP A 29 -19.11 -20.43 -12.90
C ASP A 29 -18.85 -20.05 -11.44
N CYS A 30 -19.32 -20.91 -10.54
CA CYS A 30 -18.88 -20.89 -9.14
C CYS A 30 -17.79 -21.96 -8.96
N ILE A 31 -16.56 -21.54 -8.73
CA ILE A 31 -15.40 -22.42 -8.64
C ILE A 31 -14.96 -22.50 -7.18
N ALA A 32 -15.00 -23.70 -6.61
CA ALA A 32 -14.54 -23.95 -5.25
C ALA A 32 -13.58 -25.13 -5.25
N LEU A 33 -12.31 -24.87 -4.95
CA LEU A 33 -11.27 -25.89 -4.94
C LEU A 33 -10.53 -25.87 -3.62
N GLU A 34 -10.36 -27.06 -3.06
CA GLU A 34 -9.50 -27.30 -1.90
C GLU A 34 -8.40 -28.28 -2.32
N ALA A 35 -7.14 -27.83 -2.26
CA ALA A 35 -5.97 -28.63 -2.58
C ALA A 35 -5.01 -28.70 -1.40
N GLY A 36 -4.50 -29.90 -1.12
CA GLY A 36 -3.50 -30.10 -0.06
C GLY A 36 -2.11 -29.65 -0.49
N GLY A 37 -1.16 -29.56 0.46
CA GLY A 37 0.21 -29.18 0.13
C GLY A 37 0.88 -30.10 -0.90
N GLY A 38 1.62 -29.50 -1.83
CA GLY A 38 2.24 -30.11 -3.01
C GLY A 38 1.52 -29.89 -4.35
N ASP A 39 0.42 -29.13 -4.37
CA ASP A 39 -0.46 -28.93 -5.53
C ASP A 39 -0.56 -27.45 -5.91
N CYS A 40 0.00 -27.04 -7.05
CA CYS A 40 -0.27 -25.69 -7.58
C CYS A 40 -1.63 -25.68 -8.32
N ILE A 41 -2.37 -24.57 -8.21
CA ILE A 41 -3.55 -24.32 -9.03
C ILE A 41 -3.23 -23.25 -10.06
N ALA A 42 -3.56 -23.54 -11.32
CA ALA A 42 -3.65 -22.55 -12.39
C ALA A 42 -5.10 -22.53 -12.91
N LEU A 43 -5.76 -21.39 -12.90
CA LEU A 43 -7.14 -21.26 -13.33
C LEU A 43 -7.28 -20.05 -14.26
N GLU A 44 -8.01 -20.25 -15.36
CA GLU A 44 -8.54 -19.17 -16.21
C GLU A 44 -10.05 -19.15 -15.99
N ALA A 45 -10.56 -18.02 -15.52
CA ALA A 45 -11.95 -17.75 -15.23
C ALA A 45 -12.45 -16.61 -16.13
N GLY A 46 -13.75 -16.62 -16.43
CA GLY A 46 -14.40 -15.60 -17.24
C GLY A 46 -14.91 -14.46 -16.36
N ASP A 47 -15.90 -13.73 -16.86
CA ASP A 47 -16.55 -12.64 -16.13
C ASP A 47 -17.67 -13.18 -15.23
N ASP A 48 -18.12 -12.38 -14.24
CA ASP A 48 -19.24 -12.67 -13.33
C ASP A 48 -19.07 -13.98 -12.50
N ASP A 49 -17.84 -14.37 -12.21
CA ASP A 49 -17.45 -15.60 -11.54
C ASP A 49 -17.39 -15.46 -10.00
N LEU A 50 -17.60 -16.60 -9.33
CA LEU A 50 -17.38 -16.73 -7.88
C LEU A 50 -16.27 -17.74 -7.65
N ILE A 51 -15.08 -17.27 -7.27
CA ILE A 51 -13.87 -18.10 -7.18
C ILE A 51 -13.42 -18.18 -5.72
N ALA A 52 -13.33 -19.39 -5.19
CA ALA A 52 -12.81 -19.67 -3.84
C ALA A 52 -11.77 -20.80 -3.92
N LEU A 53 -10.50 -20.47 -3.71
CA LEU A 53 -9.40 -21.44 -3.75
C LEU A 53 -8.69 -21.47 -2.40
N GLU A 54 -8.66 -22.63 -1.75
CA GLU A 54 -7.84 -22.89 -0.57
C GLU A 54 -6.76 -23.91 -0.95
N VAL A 55 -5.51 -23.47 -1.03
CA VAL A 55 -4.39 -24.26 -1.55
C VAL A 55 -3.23 -24.23 -0.57
N GLY A 56 -2.67 -25.40 -0.28
CA GLY A 56 -1.50 -25.49 0.59
C GLY A 56 -0.16 -25.23 -0.11
N ASP A 57 -0.18 -24.60 -1.30
CA ASP A 57 0.90 -24.39 -2.28
C ASP A 57 0.54 -23.15 -3.15
N ASP A 58 1.36 -22.81 -4.16
CA ASP A 58 1.18 -21.62 -5.00
C ASP A 58 -0.14 -21.57 -5.81
N ILE A 59 -0.71 -20.37 -5.95
CA ILE A 59 -1.90 -20.10 -6.76
C ILE A 59 -1.54 -19.16 -7.92
N ILE A 60 -1.98 -19.51 -9.13
CA ILE A 60 -1.96 -18.66 -10.31
C ILE A 60 -3.40 -18.56 -10.85
N LEU A 61 -3.93 -17.36 -10.98
CA LEU A 61 -5.29 -17.13 -11.48
C LEU A 61 -5.31 -15.97 -12.48
N GLU A 62 -5.97 -16.20 -13.61
CA GLU A 62 -6.42 -15.16 -14.53
C GLU A 62 -7.96 -15.13 -14.43
N ALA A 63 -8.50 -13.99 -14.03
CA ALA A 63 -9.93 -13.76 -13.78
C ALA A 63 -10.45 -12.63 -14.68
N GLY A 64 -11.74 -12.66 -15.01
CA GLY A 64 -12.40 -11.68 -15.86
C GLY A 64 -12.85 -10.46 -15.07
N ASP A 65 -13.89 -9.80 -15.57
CA ASP A 65 -14.50 -8.62 -14.93
C ASP A 65 -15.65 -9.01 -13.98
N ASP A 66 -15.96 -8.15 -13.00
CA ASP A 66 -17.11 -8.25 -12.07
C ASP A 66 -17.10 -9.54 -11.19
N ASP A 67 -15.92 -10.05 -10.85
CA ASP A 67 -15.72 -11.30 -10.12
C ASP A 67 -15.73 -11.12 -8.59
N CYS A 68 -16.04 -12.20 -7.87
CA CYS A 68 -15.73 -12.30 -6.44
C CYS A 68 -14.69 -13.40 -6.20
N ILE A 69 -13.49 -12.99 -5.83
CA ILE A 69 -12.31 -13.84 -5.73
C ILE A 69 -11.85 -13.93 -4.26
N ALA A 70 -11.72 -15.15 -3.74
CA ALA A 70 -11.18 -15.44 -2.43
C ALA A 70 -10.09 -16.52 -2.56
N LEU A 71 -8.83 -16.17 -2.32
CA LEU A 71 -7.70 -17.09 -2.44
C LEU A 71 -6.95 -17.17 -1.12
N GLU A 72 -6.74 -18.39 -0.64
CA GLU A 72 -5.90 -18.68 0.53
C GLU A 72 -4.77 -19.61 0.10
N ALA A 73 -3.53 -19.12 0.18
CA ALA A 73 -2.31 -19.89 -0.05
C ALA A 73 -1.61 -20.22 1.28
N GLY A 74 -1.02 -21.40 1.37
CA GLY A 74 -0.34 -21.91 2.55
C GLY A 74 0.91 -21.12 2.97
N ASP A 75 1.46 -21.50 4.13
CA ASP A 75 2.69 -20.91 4.67
C ASP A 75 3.88 -21.11 3.71
N GLY A 76 4.45 -20.00 3.21
CA GLY A 76 5.59 -20.05 2.28
C GLY A 76 5.22 -20.11 0.80
N ASP A 77 3.93 -19.97 0.49
CA ASP A 77 3.39 -20.06 -0.86
C ASP A 77 2.98 -18.68 -1.38
N CYS A 78 3.04 -18.55 -2.70
CA CYS A 78 2.82 -17.30 -3.40
C CYS A 78 1.47 -17.29 -4.12
N ILE A 79 0.89 -16.10 -4.24
CA ILE A 79 -0.27 -15.86 -5.08
C ILE A 79 0.15 -14.95 -6.24
N ALA A 80 -0.17 -15.38 -7.47
CA ALA A 80 -0.14 -14.53 -8.66
C ALA A 80 -1.55 -14.43 -9.24
N LEU A 81 -2.10 -13.23 -9.31
CA LEU A 81 -3.45 -12.98 -9.80
C LEU A 81 -3.42 -11.84 -10.84
N GLU A 82 -4.02 -12.09 -12.00
CA GLU A 82 -4.46 -11.06 -12.94
C GLU A 82 -5.99 -11.03 -12.90
N ALA A 83 -6.58 -9.88 -12.56
CA ALA A 83 -8.01 -9.67 -12.42
C ALA A 83 -8.47 -8.51 -13.33
N GLY A 84 -9.73 -8.56 -13.76
CA GLY A 84 -10.35 -7.55 -14.61
C GLY A 84 -10.81 -6.33 -13.82
N ASP A 85 -11.81 -5.63 -14.36
CA ASP A 85 -12.42 -4.45 -13.73
C ASP A 85 -13.61 -4.86 -12.83
N GLY A 86 -13.82 -4.16 -11.71
CA GLY A 86 -15.03 -4.26 -10.89
C GLY A 86 -15.06 -5.42 -9.88
N ASP A 87 -13.90 -5.97 -9.56
CA ASP A 87 -13.75 -7.19 -8.77
C ASP A 87 -13.79 -6.94 -7.27
N CYS A 88 -14.23 -7.97 -6.53
CA CYS A 88 -14.09 -8.08 -5.10
C CYS A 88 -13.05 -9.16 -4.76
N ILE A 89 -11.83 -8.73 -4.44
CA ILE A 89 -10.67 -9.61 -4.26
C ILE A 89 -10.27 -9.69 -2.79
N ALA A 90 -10.21 -10.89 -2.24
CA ALA A 90 -9.69 -11.20 -0.92
C ALA A 90 -8.56 -12.24 -1.02
N LEU A 91 -7.36 -11.87 -0.61
CA LEU A 91 -6.17 -12.73 -0.69
C LEU A 91 -5.55 -12.92 0.69
N GLU A 92 -5.28 -14.17 1.06
CA GLU A 92 -4.44 -14.53 2.19
C GLU A 92 -3.25 -15.35 1.68
N ALA A 93 -2.04 -14.79 1.76
CA ALA A 93 -0.82 -15.46 1.33
C ALA A 93 0.14 -15.68 2.50
N GLY A 94 0.77 -16.86 2.52
CA GLY A 94 1.83 -17.16 3.47
C GLY A 94 3.21 -16.61 3.10
N ASP A 95 3.42 -16.13 1.87
CA ASP A 95 4.64 -15.43 1.43
C ASP A 95 4.28 -14.28 0.44
N SER A 96 4.75 -14.34 -0.81
CA SER A 96 4.78 -13.21 -1.73
C SER A 96 3.52 -13.14 -2.60
N VAL A 97 3.06 -11.92 -2.87
CA VAL A 97 1.89 -11.69 -3.73
C VAL A 97 2.27 -10.79 -4.89
N VAL A 98 1.83 -11.18 -6.08
CA VAL A 98 1.82 -10.37 -7.29
C VAL A 98 0.38 -10.26 -7.76
N LEU A 99 -0.17 -9.05 -7.77
CA LEU A 99 -1.53 -8.78 -8.20
C LEU A 99 -1.52 -7.67 -9.26
N GLU A 100 -2.13 -7.93 -10.40
CA GLU A 100 -2.50 -6.93 -11.40
C GLU A 100 -4.02 -6.90 -11.46
N ALA A 101 -4.63 -5.77 -11.14
CA ALA A 101 -6.08 -5.61 -11.09
C ALA A 101 -6.51 -4.42 -11.95
N GLY A 102 -7.73 -4.49 -12.49
CA GLY A 102 -8.32 -3.46 -13.33
C GLY A 102 -8.78 -2.22 -12.57
N ASP A 103 -9.75 -1.51 -13.14
CA ASP A 103 -10.36 -0.32 -12.55
C ASP A 103 -11.58 -0.70 -11.66
N ASP A 104 -11.85 0.14 -10.65
CA ASP A 104 -13.03 0.10 -9.76
C ASP A 104 -13.09 -1.12 -8.81
N ASP A 105 -11.93 -1.68 -8.44
CA ASP A 105 -11.83 -2.89 -7.61
C ASP A 105 -11.89 -2.65 -6.09
N CYS A 106 -12.29 -3.68 -5.36
CA CYS A 106 -12.20 -3.77 -3.90
C CYS A 106 -11.21 -4.87 -3.51
N ILE A 107 -10.00 -4.49 -3.09
CA ILE A 107 -8.91 -5.42 -2.81
C ILE A 107 -8.60 -5.43 -1.31
N ALA A 108 -8.67 -6.61 -0.71
CA ALA A 108 -8.18 -6.90 0.64
C ALA A 108 -7.08 -7.97 0.57
N LEU A 109 -5.88 -7.65 1.05
CA LEU A 109 -4.73 -8.56 1.01
C LEU A 109 -4.08 -8.66 2.39
N GLU A 110 -3.94 -9.89 2.89
CA GLU A 110 -3.15 -10.24 4.06
C GLU A 110 -1.95 -11.11 3.64
N ALA A 111 -0.73 -10.58 3.81
CA ALA A 111 0.51 -11.32 3.58
C ALA A 111 1.25 -11.48 4.91
N ALA A 112 1.29 -12.71 5.45
CA ALA A 112 1.70 -12.97 6.83
C ALA A 112 3.12 -13.54 6.99
N GLY A 113 3.85 -13.75 5.90
CA GLY A 113 5.16 -14.39 5.89
C GLY A 113 6.32 -13.48 6.32
N GLY A 114 7.49 -14.10 6.41
CA GLY A 114 8.69 -13.51 6.98
C GLY A 114 9.68 -13.05 5.93
N GLY A 115 9.51 -11.84 5.40
CA GLY A 115 10.45 -11.24 4.43
C GLY A 115 9.93 -11.18 3.00
N ASP A 116 8.61 -11.19 2.86
CA ASP A 116 7.90 -11.34 1.60
C ASP A 116 7.97 -10.08 0.74
N CYS A 117 7.65 -10.23 -0.54
CA CYS A 117 7.46 -9.10 -1.44
C CYS A 117 6.00 -9.04 -1.85
N VAL A 118 5.39 -7.87 -1.70
CA VAL A 118 4.09 -7.58 -2.31
C VAL A 118 4.30 -6.60 -3.45
N ALA A 119 3.87 -6.99 -4.65
CA ALA A 119 3.77 -6.14 -5.82
C ALA A 119 2.30 -6.08 -6.23
N LEU A 120 1.73 -4.88 -6.25
CA LEU A 120 0.34 -4.66 -6.60
C LEU A 120 0.26 -3.51 -7.60
N GLU A 121 -0.32 -3.77 -8.77
CA GLU A 121 -0.69 -2.79 -9.78
C GLU A 121 -2.22 -2.78 -9.85
N ALA A 122 -2.82 -1.60 -9.67
CA ALA A 122 -4.26 -1.42 -9.62
C ALA A 122 -4.67 -0.23 -10.51
N GLY A 123 -5.85 -0.34 -11.12
CA GLY A 123 -6.45 0.72 -11.91
C GLY A 123 -6.96 1.91 -11.10
N GLY A 124 -7.81 2.70 -11.72
CA GLY A 124 -8.44 3.87 -11.14
C GLY A 124 -9.76 3.56 -10.48
N GLY A 125 -9.97 4.10 -9.28
CA GLY A 125 -11.23 3.94 -8.54
C GLY A 125 -11.13 2.98 -7.35
N ASP A 126 -10.02 2.28 -7.23
CA ASP A 126 -9.93 1.11 -6.37
C ASP A 126 -9.87 1.44 -4.88
N CYS A 127 -10.35 0.50 -4.08
CA CYS A 127 -10.22 0.52 -2.63
C CYS A 127 -9.30 -0.62 -2.20
N ILE A 128 -8.09 -0.27 -1.77
CA ILE A 128 -7.05 -1.25 -1.41
C ILE A 128 -6.82 -1.20 0.10
N ALA A 129 -6.95 -2.36 0.76
CA ALA A 129 -6.54 -2.60 2.13
C ALA A 129 -5.48 -3.70 2.15
N LEU A 130 -4.28 -3.39 2.64
CA LEU A 130 -3.14 -4.30 2.64
C LEU A 130 -2.54 -4.41 4.03
N GLU A 131 -2.46 -5.62 4.57
CA GLU A 131 -1.74 -5.95 5.79
C GLU A 131 -0.54 -6.85 5.46
N ALA A 132 0.67 -6.35 5.75
CA ALA A 132 1.92 -7.08 5.50
C ALA A 132 2.72 -7.29 6.79
N GLY A 133 3.01 -8.56 7.07
CA GLY A 133 3.93 -9.01 8.10
C GLY A 133 5.40 -8.91 7.66
N GLY A 134 6.29 -8.62 8.60
CA GLY A 134 7.73 -8.85 8.42
C GLY A 134 8.52 -7.74 7.72
N GLY A 135 9.82 -7.98 7.54
CA GLY A 135 10.78 -6.99 7.02
C GLY A 135 10.87 -6.90 5.50
N GLY A 136 9.77 -7.21 4.81
CA GLY A 136 9.66 -7.34 3.36
C GLY A 136 9.69 -6.03 2.56
N CYS A 137 9.45 -6.13 1.26
CA CYS A 137 9.31 -4.97 0.37
C CYS A 137 7.87 -4.89 -0.15
N ILE A 138 7.27 -3.70 -0.12
CA ILE A 138 5.96 -3.45 -0.71
C ILE A 138 6.14 -2.44 -1.84
N ALA A 139 5.70 -2.80 -3.04
CA ALA A 139 5.57 -1.93 -4.20
C ALA A 139 4.09 -1.89 -4.59
N LEU A 140 3.50 -0.70 -4.60
CA LEU A 140 2.10 -0.51 -4.96
C LEU A 140 1.97 0.64 -5.95
N GLU A 141 1.45 0.36 -7.13
CA GLU A 141 1.06 1.36 -8.12
C GLU A 141 -0.48 1.32 -8.24
N ALA A 142 -1.13 2.46 -7.99
CA ALA A 142 -2.58 2.57 -8.11
C ALA A 142 -2.95 3.74 -9.02
N GLY A 143 -3.95 3.53 -9.85
CA GLY A 143 -4.54 4.54 -10.71
C GLY A 143 -5.28 5.64 -9.93
N GLY A 144 -5.99 6.48 -10.69
CA GLY A 144 -6.60 7.70 -10.17
C GLY A 144 -7.86 7.48 -9.34
N GLY A 145 -7.93 8.05 -8.13
CA GLY A 145 -9.22 8.33 -7.47
C GLY A 145 -9.73 7.30 -6.45
N GLY A 146 -8.86 6.40 -5.99
CA GLY A 146 -9.14 5.39 -4.98
C GLY A 146 -8.79 5.75 -3.53
N CYS A 147 -8.93 4.77 -2.62
CA CYS A 147 -8.46 4.83 -1.23
C CYS A 147 -7.47 3.69 -0.96
N ILE A 148 -6.34 4.01 -0.33
CA ILE A 148 -5.33 3.00 0.06
C ILE A 148 -5.14 3.05 1.56
N ALA A 149 -5.32 1.90 2.22
CA ALA A 149 -4.97 1.67 3.61
C ALA A 149 -3.90 0.56 3.66
N LEU A 150 -2.75 0.86 4.24
CA LEU A 150 -1.65 -0.09 4.31
C LEU A 150 -1.09 -0.17 5.73
N GLU A 151 -1.01 -1.38 6.28
CA GLU A 151 -0.37 -1.69 7.54
C GLU A 151 0.83 -2.62 7.29
N ALA A 152 2.05 -2.15 7.59
CA ALA A 152 3.28 -2.91 7.44
C ALA A 152 4.03 -3.02 8.77
N SER A 153 4.34 -4.24 9.19
CA SER A 153 5.05 -4.50 10.44
C SER A 153 6.48 -4.99 10.21
N GLY A 154 7.46 -4.08 10.16
CA GLY A 154 8.86 -4.45 10.05
C GLY A 154 9.78 -3.37 9.47
N GLY A 155 11.09 -3.66 9.44
CA GLY A 155 12.11 -2.74 8.91
C GLY A 155 12.22 -2.70 7.37
N GLY A 156 11.12 -2.91 6.66
CA GLY A 156 11.06 -3.07 5.21
C GLY A 156 11.15 -1.78 4.39
N CYS A 157 11.07 -1.90 3.07
CA CYS A 157 10.96 -0.76 2.15
C CYS A 157 9.55 -0.71 1.57
N ILE A 158 8.95 0.48 1.56
CA ILE A 158 7.63 0.72 0.97
C ILE A 158 7.80 1.76 -0.14
N ALA A 159 7.38 1.41 -1.35
CA ALA A 159 7.26 2.29 -2.49
C ALA A 159 5.79 2.30 -2.92
N LEU A 160 5.17 3.48 -2.94
CA LEU A 160 3.77 3.63 -3.33
C LEU A 160 3.60 4.80 -4.29
N GLU A 161 3.04 4.54 -5.46
CA GLU A 161 2.65 5.55 -6.43
C GLU A 161 1.12 5.51 -6.61
N ALA A 162 0.45 6.63 -6.39
CA ALA A 162 -1.00 6.75 -6.52
C ALA A 162 -1.40 7.94 -7.39
N GLY A 163 -2.19 7.66 -8.43
CA GLY A 163 -2.76 8.68 -9.30
C GLY A 163 -3.91 9.47 -8.63
N GLY A 164 -4.15 10.70 -9.11
CA GLY A 164 -5.43 11.37 -8.90
C GLY A 164 -5.74 11.82 -7.45
N GLY A 165 -7.01 12.11 -7.16
CA GLY A 165 -7.45 12.64 -5.86
C GLY A 165 -7.98 11.54 -4.95
N GLY A 166 -7.11 10.86 -4.22
CA GLY A 166 -7.45 9.79 -3.27
C GLY A 166 -7.01 10.08 -1.82
N CYS A 167 -7.33 9.18 -0.91
CA CYS A 167 -6.83 9.20 0.47
C CYS A 167 -5.89 8.01 0.68
N ILE A 168 -4.70 8.28 1.24
CA ILE A 168 -3.73 7.25 1.59
C ILE A 168 -3.51 7.30 3.09
N ALA A 169 -3.74 6.18 3.76
CA ALA A 169 -3.41 5.95 5.15
C ALA A 169 -2.37 4.83 5.22
N LEU A 170 -1.22 5.10 5.82
CA LEU A 170 -0.12 4.15 5.90
C LEU A 170 0.41 4.09 7.34
N GLU A 171 0.45 2.89 7.91
CA GLU A 171 1.10 2.59 9.19
C GLU A 171 2.28 1.64 8.95
N ALA A 172 3.49 2.12 9.22
CA ALA A 172 4.72 1.35 8.95
C ALA A 172 5.61 1.31 10.20
N GLY A 173 5.59 0.17 10.90
CA GLY A 173 6.38 -0.02 12.11
C GLY A 173 7.80 -0.49 11.82
N GLY A 174 8.83 0.33 12.03
CA GLY A 174 10.22 -0.12 11.83
C GLY A 174 11.22 1.00 11.61
N GLY A 175 12.43 0.66 11.17
CA GLY A 175 13.47 1.63 10.77
C GLY A 175 13.68 1.67 9.25
N GLY A 176 12.64 1.35 8.49
CA GLY A 176 12.64 1.17 7.05
C GLY A 176 12.74 2.47 6.25
N CYS A 177 12.60 2.34 4.92
CA CYS A 177 12.51 3.46 4.00
C CYS A 177 11.12 3.50 3.37
N ILE A 178 10.49 4.67 3.37
CA ILE A 178 9.19 4.88 2.74
C ILE A 178 9.34 5.96 1.67
N ALA A 179 8.94 5.63 0.45
CA ALA A 179 8.79 6.55 -0.66
C ALA A 179 7.33 6.51 -1.12
N LEU A 180 6.67 7.67 -1.14
CA LEU A 180 5.27 7.76 -1.54
C LEU A 180 5.07 8.96 -2.46
N GLU A 181 4.45 8.73 -3.62
CA GLU A 181 4.03 9.78 -4.54
C GLU A 181 2.52 9.70 -4.75
N ALA A 182 1.80 10.77 -4.37
CA ALA A 182 0.37 10.89 -4.55
C ALA A 182 0.05 12.11 -5.42
N GLY A 183 -0.55 11.86 -6.58
CA GLY A 183 -1.02 12.91 -7.47
C GLY A 183 -2.21 13.71 -6.92
N GLY A 184 -2.72 14.65 -7.73
CA GLY A 184 -4.04 15.26 -7.53
C GLY A 184 -4.21 16.09 -6.25
N SER A 185 -5.42 16.12 -5.70
CA SER A 185 -5.74 16.88 -4.47
C SER A 185 -5.90 15.98 -3.24
N GLY A 186 -5.26 14.80 -3.28
CA GLY A 186 -5.39 13.78 -2.25
C GLY A 186 -4.73 14.15 -0.92
N SER A 187 -5.01 13.38 0.12
CA SER A 187 -4.40 13.55 1.44
C SER A 187 -3.64 12.29 1.86
N ILE A 188 -2.42 12.48 2.34
CA ILE A 188 -1.61 11.40 2.94
C ILE A 188 -1.64 11.54 4.46
N ALA A 189 -1.96 10.45 5.15
CA ALA A 189 -1.73 10.27 6.57
C ALA A 189 -0.74 9.11 6.77
N LEU A 190 0.39 9.37 7.43
CA LEU A 190 1.44 8.38 7.66
C LEU A 190 1.84 8.34 9.14
N GLU A 191 1.94 7.13 9.69
CA GLU A 191 2.65 6.83 10.93
C GLU A 191 3.83 5.91 10.64
N ALA A 192 5.06 6.39 10.81
CA ALA A 192 6.23 5.60 10.43
C ALA A 192 7.50 5.86 11.24
N GLY A 193 8.44 4.92 11.17
CA GLY A 193 9.81 5.14 11.61
C GLY A 193 10.83 4.96 10.49
N GLY A 194 11.96 5.68 10.57
CA GLY A 194 13.05 5.56 9.60
C GLY A 194 13.14 6.72 8.61
N GLY A 195 13.56 6.43 7.38
CA GLY A 195 13.73 7.42 6.31
C GLY A 195 12.45 7.57 5.51
N ILE A 196 11.95 8.80 5.35
CA ILE A 196 10.64 9.08 4.76
C ILE A 196 10.78 10.14 3.66
N ALA A 197 10.28 9.84 2.47
CA ALA A 197 10.11 10.78 1.37
C ALA A 197 8.66 10.71 0.88
N LEU A 198 7.89 11.80 1.02
CA LEU A 198 6.50 11.88 0.54
C LEU A 198 6.33 13.07 -0.38
N GLU A 199 5.65 12.85 -1.50
CA GLU A 199 5.17 13.90 -2.40
C GLU A 199 3.65 13.77 -2.54
N ALA A 200 2.92 14.86 -2.30
CA ALA A 200 1.46 14.91 -2.44
C ALA A 200 1.03 16.15 -3.21
N GLY A 201 0.13 16.01 -4.16
CA GLY A 201 -0.52 17.18 -4.76
C GLY A 201 -1.49 17.92 -3.80
N GLY A 202 -1.94 17.25 -2.72
CA GLY A 202 -2.75 17.85 -1.65
C GLY A 202 -2.01 17.97 -0.32
N GLY A 203 -2.64 17.57 0.79
CA GLY A 203 -2.11 17.77 2.14
C GLY A 203 -1.40 16.54 2.71
N ILE A 204 -0.42 16.73 3.59
CA ILE A 204 0.32 15.66 4.27
C ILE A 204 0.19 15.81 5.79
N ALA A 205 -0.19 14.73 6.47
CA ALA A 205 -0.08 14.57 7.92
C ALA A 205 0.86 13.39 8.21
N LEU A 206 1.95 13.64 8.95
CA LEU A 206 2.95 12.62 9.27
C LEU A 206 3.27 12.63 10.78
N GLU A 207 3.17 11.47 11.40
CA GLU A 207 3.78 11.16 12.69
C GLU A 207 4.99 10.24 12.50
N ALA A 208 6.18 10.77 12.77
CA ALA A 208 7.45 10.08 12.54
C ALA A 208 8.21 9.78 13.84
N GLY A 209 8.41 8.49 14.12
CA GLY A 209 9.25 8.00 15.20
C GLY A 209 10.71 7.73 14.78
N GLY A 210 11.68 7.96 15.67
CA GLY A 210 13.08 7.55 15.45
C GLY A 210 13.95 8.54 14.68
N GLY A 211 15.18 8.13 14.32
CA GLY A 211 16.19 9.00 13.72
C GLY A 211 16.44 8.68 12.24
N GLY A 212 15.76 9.39 11.34
CA GLY A 212 15.93 9.29 9.89
C GLY A 212 15.76 10.65 9.20
N CYS A 213 15.99 10.69 7.89
CA CYS A 213 15.73 11.90 7.10
C CYS A 213 14.26 11.90 6.65
N ILE A 214 13.61 13.06 6.77
CA ILE A 214 12.23 13.28 6.34
C ILE A 214 12.24 14.37 5.27
N ALA A 215 11.71 14.07 4.09
CA ALA A 215 11.48 15.02 3.00
C ALA A 215 10.00 14.96 2.63
N LEU A 216 9.27 16.07 2.79
CA LEU A 216 7.86 16.17 2.43
C LEU A 216 7.63 17.32 1.46
N GLU A 217 6.99 17.04 0.33
CA GLU A 217 6.55 18.05 -0.64
C GLU A 217 5.03 17.95 -0.80
N ALA A 218 4.32 19.04 -0.56
CA ALA A 218 2.86 19.07 -0.60
C ALA A 218 2.36 20.25 -1.45
N GLY A 219 1.36 20.02 -2.30
CA GLY A 219 0.60 21.10 -2.94
C GLY A 219 -0.30 21.87 -1.97
N GLY A 220 -0.59 21.28 -0.81
CA GLY A 220 -1.40 21.83 0.29
C GLY A 220 -0.63 21.99 1.60
N CYS A 221 -1.34 21.80 2.73
CA CYS A 221 -0.75 21.95 4.07
C CYS A 221 0.05 20.71 4.48
N ILE A 222 1.09 20.92 5.29
CA ILE A 222 1.89 19.87 5.92
C ILE A 222 1.74 19.97 7.44
N ALA A 223 1.38 18.88 8.11
CA ALA A 223 1.48 18.71 9.54
C ALA A 223 2.47 17.57 9.84
N LEU A 224 3.54 17.87 10.58
CA LEU A 224 4.57 16.89 10.95
C LEU A 224 4.82 16.90 12.45
N GLU A 225 4.68 15.74 13.09
CA GLU A 225 5.18 15.45 14.42
C GLU A 225 6.35 14.45 14.34
N ALA A 226 7.56 14.86 14.70
CA ALA A 226 8.77 14.04 14.60
C ALA A 226 9.48 13.89 15.94
N GLY A 227 9.58 12.67 16.46
CA GLY A 227 10.11 12.37 17.80
C GLY A 227 11.64 12.18 17.92
N GLY A 228 12.41 12.19 16.82
CA GLY A 228 13.84 11.87 16.84
C GLY A 228 14.77 12.85 16.09
N GLY A 229 16.08 12.53 16.13
CA GLY A 229 17.13 13.36 15.54
C GLY A 229 17.42 12.98 14.09
N GLY A 230 17.15 13.88 13.15
CA GLY A 230 17.31 13.68 11.72
C GLY A 230 17.28 14.98 10.92
N CYS A 231 17.45 14.91 9.60
CA CYS A 231 17.26 16.08 8.72
C CYS A 231 15.80 16.12 8.26
N ILE A 232 15.17 17.29 8.40
CA ILE A 232 13.79 17.53 7.98
C ILE A 232 13.80 18.61 6.88
N ALA A 233 13.21 18.30 5.74
CA ALA A 233 12.95 19.23 4.64
C ALA A 233 11.46 19.21 4.32
N LEU A 234 10.76 20.34 4.49
CA LEU A 234 9.33 20.46 4.19
C LEU A 234 9.11 21.58 3.17
N GLU A 235 8.40 21.27 2.10
CA GLU A 235 7.96 22.23 1.08
C GLU A 235 6.45 22.18 0.90
N ALA A 236 5.75 23.26 1.25
CA ALA A 236 4.32 23.43 0.99
C ALA A 236 4.11 24.47 -0.10
N ALA A 237 3.62 24.05 -1.26
CA ALA A 237 3.26 24.94 -2.35
C ALA A 237 1.85 25.55 -2.13
N GLY A 238 1.39 26.40 -3.05
CA GLY A 238 -0.03 26.75 -3.16
C GLY A 238 -0.72 27.29 -1.90
N GLY A 239 -0.15 28.29 -1.21
CA GLY A 239 -0.79 28.88 -0.02
C GLY A 239 -0.94 27.94 1.19
N GLY A 240 -0.41 26.71 1.10
CA GLY A 240 -0.41 25.73 2.18
C GLY A 240 0.38 26.20 3.40
N CYS A 241 -0.05 25.73 4.57
CA CYS A 241 0.64 25.99 5.83
C CYS A 241 1.42 24.78 6.29
N ILE A 242 2.56 25.03 6.94
CA ILE A 242 3.39 24.03 7.59
C ILE A 242 3.24 24.17 9.10
N ALA A 243 2.83 23.09 9.77
CA ALA A 243 2.90 22.92 11.21
C ALA A 243 3.92 21.81 11.52
N LEU A 244 4.98 22.15 12.26
CA LEU A 244 6.05 21.22 12.62
C LEU A 244 6.26 21.18 14.13
N GLU A 245 6.15 19.99 14.71
CA GLU A 245 6.62 19.68 16.06
C GLU A 245 7.77 18.66 15.97
N ALA A 246 9.00 19.07 16.33
CA ALA A 246 10.17 18.19 16.23
C ALA A 246 10.96 18.09 17.55
N GLY A 247 11.03 16.88 18.09
CA GLY A 247 11.84 16.50 19.25
C GLY A 247 13.21 15.93 18.84
N GLY A 248 14.24 16.76 18.67
CA GLY A 248 15.56 16.22 18.32
C GLY A 248 16.61 17.24 17.92
N GLY A 249 17.86 16.79 17.78
CA GLY A 249 18.95 17.58 17.20
C GLY A 249 19.11 17.22 15.72
N GLY A 250 18.91 18.19 14.82
CA GLY A 250 18.90 17.96 13.38
C GLY A 250 18.95 19.25 12.56
N CYS A 251 19.03 19.12 11.24
CA CYS A 251 18.90 20.24 10.30
C CYS A 251 17.44 20.34 9.87
N ILE A 252 16.87 21.55 9.92
CA ILE A 252 15.50 21.80 9.48
C ILE A 252 15.53 22.86 8.37
N ALA A 253 14.92 22.54 7.23
CA ALA A 253 14.63 23.43 6.12
C ALA A 253 13.12 23.44 5.87
N LEU A 254 12.52 24.64 5.84
CA LEU A 254 11.07 24.83 5.64
C LEU A 254 10.85 25.89 4.56
N GLU A 255 10.05 25.56 3.57
CA GLU A 255 9.63 26.46 2.50
C GLU A 255 8.10 26.42 2.35
N ALA A 256 7.47 27.58 2.37
CA ALA A 256 6.03 27.72 2.15
C ALA A 256 5.77 28.72 1.02
N GLY A 257 4.77 28.44 0.20
CA GLY A 257 4.34 29.28 -0.93
C GLY A 257 3.91 30.70 -0.51
N ALA A 258 3.65 31.55 -1.51
CA ALA A 258 3.48 32.99 -1.30
C ALA A 258 2.43 33.41 -0.25
N ASP A 259 1.39 32.60 0.00
CA ASP A 259 0.32 32.89 0.97
C ASP A 259 0.31 31.91 2.16
N GLY A 260 1.31 31.04 2.26
CA GLY A 260 1.42 30.01 3.30
C GLY A 260 1.93 30.52 4.64
N CYS A 261 1.70 29.74 5.69
CA CYS A 261 2.12 30.03 7.05
C CYS A 261 3.01 28.93 7.63
N ILE A 262 3.98 29.28 8.47
CA ILE A 262 4.87 28.31 9.13
C ILE A 262 4.74 28.46 10.65
N ALA A 263 4.31 27.39 11.31
CA ALA A 263 4.33 27.21 12.75
C ALA A 263 5.34 26.11 13.10
N GLN A 264 6.28 26.39 14.01
CA GLN A 264 7.36 25.48 14.34
C GLN A 264 7.60 25.42 15.85
N GLU A 265 7.53 24.23 16.42
CA GLU A 265 7.98 23.88 17.77
C GLU A 265 9.15 22.89 17.69
N THR A 266 10.27 23.21 18.36
CA THR A 266 11.48 22.36 18.32
C THR A 266 12.10 22.18 19.69
N GLY A 267 12.49 20.95 20.02
CA GLY A 267 13.39 20.64 21.12
C GLY A 267 14.75 21.35 20.96
N ARG A 268 15.32 21.86 22.05
CA ARG A 268 16.54 22.69 22.03
C ARG A 268 17.77 21.92 21.49
N ARG A 269 18.10 21.97 20.18
CA ARG A 269 19.48 21.79 19.60
C ARG A 269 19.65 21.77 18.05
N GLY A 270 18.69 22.18 17.21
CA GLY A 270 18.84 22.16 15.74
C GLY A 270 19.51 23.38 15.08
N ARG A 271 20.13 23.21 13.90
CA ARG A 271 20.53 24.32 12.98
C ARG A 271 19.39 24.60 12.00
N ARG A 272 19.03 25.87 11.82
CA ARG A 272 17.85 26.30 11.03
C ARG A 272 18.26 27.05 9.77
N ARG A 273 17.61 26.77 8.63
CA ARG A 273 17.48 27.69 7.50
C ARG A 273 15.99 27.91 7.27
N LEU A 274 15.56 29.16 7.29
CA LEU A 274 14.18 29.55 6.98
C LEU A 274 14.17 30.38 5.71
N GLY A 275 13.21 30.14 4.83
CA GLY A 275 12.91 31.01 3.69
C GLY A 275 12.48 32.41 4.14
N ASP A 276 12.61 33.39 3.24
CA ASP A 276 12.56 34.83 3.52
C ASP A 276 11.16 35.40 3.91
N ARG A 277 10.44 34.92 4.94
CA ARG A 277 9.12 35.48 5.37
C ARG A 277 8.83 35.37 6.89
N PRO A 278 7.90 36.20 7.45
CA PRO A 278 7.75 36.35 8.90
C PRO A 278 7.16 35.11 9.57
N VAL A 279 7.86 34.59 10.58
CA VAL A 279 7.49 33.39 11.34
C VAL A 279 6.96 33.77 12.72
N ALA A 280 5.84 33.16 13.12
CA ALA A 280 5.36 33.21 14.49
C ALA A 280 6.06 32.11 15.31
N THR A 281 7.25 32.40 15.83
CA THR A 281 7.97 31.46 16.71
C THR A 281 7.44 31.56 18.14
N ALA A 282 6.72 30.55 18.62
CA ALA A 282 6.44 30.40 20.04
C ALA A 282 7.59 29.61 20.70
N SER A 283 8.55 30.30 21.32
CA SER A 283 9.52 29.62 22.19
C SER A 283 8.94 29.51 23.60
N ALA A 284 8.51 28.32 24.01
CA ALA A 284 8.17 28.07 25.41
C ALA A 284 9.46 28.02 26.25
N SER A 285 9.63 28.96 27.19
CA SER A 285 10.51 28.84 28.37
C SER A 285 10.23 29.96 29.38
N PRO A 286 10.44 29.75 30.69
CA PRO A 286 10.76 28.51 31.42
C PRO A 286 9.59 27.93 32.23
#